data_AF-A0A8T1VNN3-F1
#
_entry.id   AF-A0A8T1VNN3-F1
#
_cell.length_a   1.000
_cell.length_b   1.000
_cell.length_c   1.000
_cell.angle_alpha   90.00
_cell.angle_beta   90.00
_cell.angle_gamma   90.00
#
_symmetry.space_group_name_H-M   'P 1'
#
loop_
_entity.id
_entity.type
_entity.pdbx_description
1 polymer ?
#
loop_
_entity_poly.entity_id
_entity_poly.type
_entity_poly.pdbx_seq_one_letter_code
_entity_poly.pdbx_strand_id
1 'polypeptide(L)'
;MSKACTLENGVLNLAVLREDSRRELFSILDSIGKDICFVLDPELNGPLNHVLVDGTAVLKDHGVKDFHAFGKTVKTSCEFVLFLVRPS
;
A
#
# COMPACT_ATOMS: atom_id res chain seq x y z
N MET A 1 11.48 -13.87 20.26
CA MET A 1 11.00 -13.57 18.90
C MET A 1 10.07 -14.70 18.48
N SER A 2 8.76 -14.46 18.44
CA SER A 2 7.79 -15.52 18.11
C SER A 2 7.88 -15.85 16.61
N LYS A 3 8.01 -17.14 16.28
CA LYS A 3 7.87 -17.68 14.92
C LYS A 3 6.38 -17.70 14.48
N ALA A 4 5.61 -16.66 14.80
CA ALA A 4 4.20 -16.64 14.47
C ALA A 4 4.01 -15.97 13.10
N CYS A 5 3.46 -16.73 12.15
CA CYS A 5 2.97 -16.28 10.84
C CYS A 5 4.03 -15.91 9.78
N THR A 6 4.88 -16.87 9.36
CA THR A 6 5.64 -16.76 8.11
C THR A 6 4.89 -17.42 6.95
N LEU A 7 5.01 -16.86 5.73
CA LEU A 7 4.51 -17.48 4.49
C LEU A 7 5.48 -18.52 3.92
N GLU A 8 6.66 -18.65 4.53
CA GLU A 8 7.69 -19.59 4.12
C GLU A 8 7.36 -21.03 4.57
N ASN A 9 7.81 -22.01 3.79
CA ASN A 9 7.72 -23.45 4.11
C ASN A 9 6.29 -24.00 4.30
N GLY A 10 5.27 -23.31 3.78
CA GLY A 10 3.90 -23.82 3.69
C GLY A 10 3.73 -24.79 2.52
N VAL A 11 2.75 -25.71 2.63
CA VAL A 11 2.33 -26.60 1.52
C VAL A 11 1.80 -25.80 0.33
N LEU A 12 1.26 -24.61 0.60
CA LEU A 12 0.82 -23.63 -0.39
C LEU A 12 1.75 -22.40 -0.34
N ASN A 13 2.27 -21.99 -1.50
CA ASN A 13 3.10 -20.80 -1.60
C ASN A 13 2.25 -19.52 -1.66
N LEU A 14 1.86 -19.03 -0.50
CA LEU A 14 1.11 -17.77 -0.35
C LEU A 14 1.95 -16.52 -0.63
N ALA A 15 3.27 -16.63 -0.70
CA ALA A 15 4.13 -15.50 -1.05
C ALA A 15 3.86 -15.01 -2.48
N VAL A 16 3.39 -15.89 -3.38
CA VAL A 16 2.99 -15.51 -4.75
C VAL A 16 1.82 -14.53 -4.73
N LEU A 17 0.80 -14.77 -3.90
CA LEU A 17 -0.35 -13.86 -3.78
C LEU A 17 0.06 -12.49 -3.23
N ARG A 18 0.93 -12.49 -2.22
CA ARG A 18 1.47 -11.25 -1.65
C ARG A 18 2.25 -10.46 -2.71
N GLU A 19 3.10 -11.14 -3.48
CA GLU A 19 3.89 -10.50 -4.53
C GLU A 19 3.03 -9.96 -5.67
N ASP A 20 1.99 -10.71 -6.07
CA ASP A 20 1.07 -10.28 -7.13
C ASP A 20 0.30 -9.03 -6.72
N SER A 21 -0.24 -9.03 -5.49
CA SER A 21 -0.95 -7.87 -4.91
C SER A 21 -0.04 -6.64 -4.79
N ARG A 22 1.22 -6.84 -4.39
CA ARG A 22 2.22 -5.78 -4.29
C ARG A 22 2.55 -5.21 -5.68
N ARG A 23 2.78 -6.08 -6.66
CA ARG A 23 3.09 -5.68 -8.04
C ARG A 23 1.93 -4.90 -8.67
N GLU A 24 0.69 -5.32 -8.44
CA GLU A 24 -0.49 -4.61 -8.94
C GLU A 24 -0.60 -3.20 -8.34
N LEU A 25 -0.43 -3.07 -7.03
CA LEU A 25 -0.43 -1.76 -6.35
C LEU A 25 0.66 -0.83 -6.92
N PHE A 26 1.88 -1.34 -7.10
CA PHE A 26 2.98 -0.56 -7.67
C PHE A 26 2.72 -0.20 -9.13
N SER A 27 2.18 -1.11 -9.93
CA SER A 27 1.81 -0.82 -11.32
C SER A 27 0.77 0.29 -11.43
N ILE A 28 -0.18 0.38 -10.49
CA ILE A 28 -1.16 1.48 -10.44
C ILE A 28 -0.45 2.80 -10.13
N LEU A 29 0.43 2.82 -9.14
CA LEU A 29 1.19 4.02 -8.78
C LEU A 29 2.12 4.48 -9.92
N ASP A 30 2.84 3.55 -10.53
CA ASP A 30 3.75 3.82 -11.64
C ASP A 30 3.01 4.33 -12.89
N SER A 31 1.75 3.91 -13.10
CA SER A 31 0.92 4.42 -14.20
C SER A 31 0.54 5.90 -14.04
N ILE A 32 0.50 6.40 -12.81
CA ILE A 32 0.30 7.81 -12.49
C ILE A 32 1.65 8.55 -12.57
N GLY A 33 2.71 7.91 -12.09
CA GLY A 33 4.11 8.29 -12.31
C GLY A 33 4.75 9.00 -11.12
N LYS A 34 4.30 10.20 -10.76
CA LYS A 34 4.89 10.98 -9.65
C LYS A 34 3.93 12.00 -9.06
N ASP A 35 4.34 12.58 -7.94
CA ASP A 35 3.63 13.67 -7.27
C ASP A 35 2.24 13.25 -6.78
N ILE A 36 2.21 12.10 -6.10
CA ILE A 36 0.99 11.47 -5.62
C ILE A 36 0.84 11.72 -4.12
N CYS A 37 -0.33 12.20 -3.72
CA CYS A 37 -0.83 12.15 -2.36
C CYS A 37 -1.64 10.86 -2.18
N PHE A 38 -1.14 9.95 -1.36
CA PHE A 38 -1.78 8.67 -1.10
C PHE A 38 -2.69 8.77 0.13
N VAL A 39 -3.99 8.56 -0.05
CA VAL A 39 -5.00 8.64 1.00
C VAL A 39 -5.52 7.25 1.31
N LEU A 40 -5.30 6.76 2.54
CA LEU A 40 -5.64 5.40 2.96
C LEU A 40 -6.80 5.37 3.95
N ASP A 41 -7.78 4.50 3.72
CA ASP A 41 -8.77 4.10 4.74
C ASP A 41 -8.06 3.52 5.98
N PRO A 42 -8.20 4.11 7.18
CA PRO A 42 -7.52 3.65 8.39
C PRO A 42 -7.67 2.15 8.67
N GLU A 43 -8.81 1.57 8.34
CA GLU A 43 -9.09 0.15 8.56
C GLU A 43 -8.30 -0.78 7.61
N LEU A 44 -7.80 -0.25 6.49
CA LEU A 44 -6.93 -0.98 5.56
C LEU A 44 -5.45 -0.95 5.98
N ASN A 45 -5.06 -0.15 6.97
CA ASN A 45 -3.65 -0.02 7.37
C ASN A 45 -3.06 -1.36 7.86
N GLY A 46 -3.80 -2.09 8.70
CA GLY A 46 -3.40 -3.42 9.16
C GLY A 46 -3.22 -4.42 8.01
N PRO A 47 -4.26 -4.66 7.19
CA PRO A 47 -4.18 -5.52 6.00
C PRO A 47 -3.06 -5.12 5.02
N LEU A 48 -2.86 -3.83 4.76
CA LEU A 48 -1.87 -3.33 3.82
C LEU A 48 -0.43 -3.66 4.27
N ASN A 49 -0.16 -3.65 5.58
CA ASN A 49 1.15 -4.03 6.12
C ASN A 49 1.52 -5.50 5.87
N HIS A 50 0.54 -6.38 5.63
CA HIS A 50 0.83 -7.76 5.22
C HIS A 50 1.25 -7.86 3.74
N VAL A 51 0.90 -6.87 2.92
CA VAL A 51 1.28 -6.78 1.50
C VAL A 51 2.61 -6.03 1.36
N LEU A 52 2.73 -4.88 2.03
CA LEU A 52 3.93 -4.04 2.06
C LEU A 52 4.84 -4.43 3.22
N VAL A 53 5.59 -5.52 3.04
CA VAL A 53 6.45 -6.09 4.10
C VAL A 53 7.52 -5.11 4.58
N ASP A 54 8.02 -4.24 3.69
CA ASP A 54 9.00 -3.19 3.98
C ASP A 54 8.33 -1.89 4.52
N GLY A 55 7.02 -1.94 4.77
CA GLY A 55 6.20 -0.81 5.20
C GLY A 55 5.84 0.15 4.06
N THR A 56 5.15 1.24 4.39
CA THR A 56 4.68 2.23 3.42
C THR A 56 5.77 3.12 2.84
N ALA A 57 7.01 3.02 3.34
CA ALA A 57 8.15 3.79 2.83
C ALA A 57 8.45 3.49 1.35
N VAL A 58 8.27 2.23 0.93
CA VAL A 58 8.46 1.79 -0.47
C VAL A 58 7.56 2.53 -1.46
N LEU A 59 6.40 3.04 -1.00
CA LEU A 59 5.50 3.80 -1.87
C LEU A 59 6.14 5.09 -2.39
N LYS A 60 7.14 5.63 -1.69
CA LYS A 60 7.88 6.82 -2.12
C LYS A 60 8.69 6.56 -3.39
N ASP A 61 9.18 5.33 -3.56
CA ASP A 61 9.91 4.92 -4.76
C ASP A 61 8.98 4.86 -5.98
N HIS A 62 7.67 4.78 -5.75
CA HIS A 62 6.60 4.76 -6.76
C HIS A 62 5.83 6.10 -6.83
N GLY A 63 6.50 7.22 -6.53
CA GLY A 63 5.97 8.56 -6.79
C GLY A 63 5.07 9.17 -5.71
N VAL A 64 4.84 8.46 -4.59
CA VAL A 64 4.09 8.99 -3.44
C VAL A 64 4.94 9.98 -2.64
N LYS A 65 4.44 11.20 -2.45
CA LYS A 65 5.10 12.24 -1.63
C LYS A 65 4.43 12.43 -0.28
N ASP A 66 3.11 12.52 -0.30
CA ASP A 66 2.29 12.74 0.90
C ASP A 66 1.47 11.49 1.19
N PHE A 67 1.28 11.20 2.48
CA PHE A 67 0.43 10.10 2.93
C PHE A 67 -0.56 10.62 3.99
N HIS A 68 -1.85 10.38 3.76
CA HIS A 68 -2.91 10.84 4.66
C HIS A 68 -3.90 9.72 4.98
N ALA A 69 -4.46 9.77 6.19
CA ALA A 69 -5.60 8.94 6.56
C ALA A 69 -6.89 9.53 5.96
N PHE A 70 -7.76 8.67 5.44
CA PHE A 70 -9.10 9.04 4.99
C PHE A 70 -9.97 9.49 6.19
N GLY A 71 -10.97 10.35 5.91
CA GLY A 71 -11.93 10.84 6.91
C GLY A 71 -11.69 12.25 7.43
N LYS A 72 -10.64 12.95 6.96
CA LYS A 72 -10.40 14.38 7.23
C LYS A 72 -10.12 15.13 5.93
N THR A 73 -10.29 16.45 5.95
CA THR A 73 -9.91 17.30 4.81
C THR A 73 -8.41 17.16 4.53
N VAL A 74 -8.07 16.63 3.36
CA VAL A 74 -6.70 16.52 2.89
C VAL A 74 -6.29 17.85 2.28
N LYS A 75 -5.21 18.45 2.79
CA LYS A 75 -4.54 19.61 2.19
C LYS A 75 -3.20 19.12 1.66
N THR A 76 -3.05 19.12 0.34
CA THR A 76 -1.82 18.69 -0.33
C THR A 76 -1.55 19.61 -1.52
N SER A 77 -0.28 19.73 -1.88
CA SER A 77 0.16 20.37 -3.12
C SER A 77 0.49 19.38 -4.23
N CYS A 78 0.28 18.08 -3.99
CA CYS A 78 0.47 17.04 -4.99
C CYS A 78 -0.52 17.21 -6.15
N GLU A 79 -0.03 17.03 -7.38
CA GLU A 79 -0.85 17.06 -8.60
C GLU A 79 -1.92 15.96 -8.61
N PHE A 80 -1.58 14.77 -8.10
CA PHE A 80 -2.47 13.63 -8.06
C PHE A 80 -2.82 13.22 -6.63
N VAL A 81 -4.08 12.81 -6.42
CA VAL A 81 -4.54 12.24 -5.16
C VAL A 81 -5.13 10.87 -5.43
N LEU A 82 -4.53 9.83 -4.86
CA LEU A 82 -5.00 8.45 -4.97
C LEU A 82 -5.66 8.04 -3.67
N PHE A 83 -6.90 7.60 -3.75
CA PHE A 83 -7.67 7.09 -2.60
C PHE A 83 -7.71 5.56 -2.64
N LEU A 84 -7.16 4.91 -1.62
CA LEU A 84 -7.34 3.49 -1.36
C LEU A 84 -8.36 3.33 -0.23
N VAL A 85 -9.61 3.11 -0.59
CA VAL A 85 -10.75 3.02 0.33
C VAL A 85 -11.58 1.77 0.02
N ARG A 86 -12.27 1.22 1.03
CA ARG A 86 -13.19 0.10 0.81
C ARG A 86 -14.46 0.60 0.11
N PRO A 87 -15.07 -0.20 -0.78
CA PRO A 87 -16.37 0.13 -1.34
C PRO A 87 -17.43 0.16 -0.24
N SER A 88 -18.37 1.11 -0.37
CA SER A 88 -19.51 1.31 0.54
C SER A 88 -20.68 0.40 0.16
#